data_AF-A0A257VGL5-F1
#
_entry.id   AF-A0A257VGL5-F1
#
_cell.length_a   1.000
_cell.length_b   1.000
_cell.length_c   1.000
_cell.angle_alpha   90.00
_cell.angle_beta   90.00
_cell.angle_gamma   90.00
#
_symmetry.space_group_name_H-M   'P 1'
#
loop_
_entity.id
_entity.type
_entity.pdbx_description
1 polymer ?
#
loop_
_entity_poly.entity_id
_entity_poly.type
_entity_poly.pdbx_seq_one_letter_code
_entity_poly.pdbx_strand_id
1 'polypeptide(L)' 'MTTDFLVIGAGVAGLRAAITLASVGQVLVLAKDTLHESASEYAQGGIAAALSDDD' A
#
# COMPACT_ATOMS: atom_id res chain seq x y z
N MET A 1 11.59 -18.72 7.97
CA MET A 1 11.51 -17.25 7.86
C MET A 1 10.34 -16.81 8.70
N THR A 2 10.54 -15.89 9.64
CA THR A 2 9.52 -15.40 10.58
C THR A 2 9.39 -13.89 10.42
N THR A 3 8.17 -13.36 10.51
CA THR A 3 7.86 -11.92 10.38
C THR A 3 6.73 -11.60 11.34
N ASP A 4 6.64 -10.35 11.79
CA ASP A 4 5.56 -9.90 12.68
C ASP A 4 4.27 -9.68 11.88
N PHE A 5 4.38 -9.19 10.64
CA PHE A 5 3.25 -8.94 9.75
C PHE A 5 3.46 -9.50 8.35
N LEU A 6 2.41 -10.08 7.77
CA LEU A 6 2.35 -10.51 6.38
C LEU A 6 1.30 -9.68 5.64
N VAL A 7 1.72 -9.01 4.57
CA VAL A 7 0.84 -8.27 3.65
C VAL A 7 0.82 -8.99 2.31
N ILE A 8 -0.35 -9.39 1.84
CA ILE A 8 -0.53 -10.03 0.53
C ILE A 8 -1.18 -9.01 -0.41
N GLY A 9 -0.42 -8.59 -1.43
CA GLY A 9 -0.80 -7.58 -2.41
C GLY A 9 0.02 -6.30 -2.30
N ALA A 10 0.57 -5.85 -3.43
CA ALA A 10 1.37 -4.63 -3.55
C ALA A 10 0.59 -3.45 -4.17
N GLY A 11 -0.74 -3.47 -4.10
CA GLY A 11 -1.54 -2.28 -4.40
C GLY A 11 -1.36 -1.18 -3.34
N VAL A 12 -1.90 0.02 -3.61
CA VAL A 12 -1.72 1.20 -2.75
C VAL A 12 -2.12 0.94 -1.29
N ALA A 13 -3.18 0.18 -1.04
CA ALA A 13 -3.63 -0.17 0.31
C ALA A 13 -2.63 -1.07 1.05
N GLY A 14 -2.11 -2.10 0.37
CA GLY A 14 -1.15 -3.05 0.94
C GLY A 14 0.17 -2.37 1.27
N LEU A 15 0.71 -1.58 0.35
CA LEU A 15 1.95 -0.83 0.58
C LEU A 15 1.78 0.24 1.67
N ARG A 16 0.63 0.92 1.71
CA ARG A 16 0.34 1.90 2.78
C ARG A 16 0.27 1.24 4.16
N ALA A 17 -0.35 0.05 4.25
CA ALA A 17 -0.36 -0.73 5.47
C ALA A 17 1.04 -1.20 5.87
N ALA A 18 1.84 -1.70 4.91
CA ALA A 18 3.20 -2.15 5.17
C ALA A 18 4.10 -1.04 5.73
N ILE A 19 4.03 0.17 5.16
CA ILE A 19 4.76 1.34 5.67
C ILE A 19 4.38 1.66 7.13
N THR A 20 3.09 1.57 7.45
CA THR A 20 2.59 1.86 8.81
C THR A 20 3.07 0.79 9.79
N LEU A 21 2.94 -0.48 9.44
CA LEU A 21 3.34 -1.63 10.27
C LEU A 21 4.84 -1.74 10.46
N ALA A 22 5.64 -1.29 9.48
CA ALA A 22 7.09 -1.27 9.57
C ALA A 22 7.63 -0.40 10.73
N SER A 23 6.82 0.51 11.26
CA SER A 23 7.18 1.28 12.46
C SER A 23 7.18 0.46 13.77
N VAL A 24 6.53 -0.71 13.78
CA VAL A 24 6.32 -1.53 14.99
C VAL A 24 6.75 -2.99 14.84
N GLY A 25 7.18 -3.44 13.66
CA GLY A 25 7.69 -4.80 13.46
C GLY A 25 8.14 -5.09 12.04
N GLN A 26 8.69 -6.29 11.81
CA GLN A 26 9.09 -6.76 10.48
C GLN A 26 7.86 -7.10 9.63
N VAL A 27 7.83 -6.58 8.41
CA VAL A 27 6.76 -6.79 7.44
C VAL A 27 7.30 -7.54 6.24
N LEU A 28 6.66 -8.66 5.90
CA LEU A 28 6.85 -9.34 4.62
C LEU A 28 5.71 -8.96 3.67
N VAL A 29 6.03 -8.36 2.53
CA VAL A 29 5.07 -8.06 1.46
C VAL A 29 5.21 -9.11 0.37
N LEU A 30 4.11 -9.77 0.03
CA LEU A 30 4.03 -10.68 -1.10
C LEU A 30 3.26 -10.03 -2.23
N ALA A 31 3.89 -9.95 -3.40
CA ALA A 31 3.29 -9.47 -4.64
C ALA A 31 3.23 -10.62 -5.65
N LYS A 32 2.21 -10.59 -6.52
CA LYS A 32 2.08 -11.56 -7.62
C LYS A 32 3.20 -11.41 -8.65
N ASP A 33 3.70 -10.19 -8.81
CA ASP A 33 4.77 -9.81 -9.73
C ASP A 33 5.62 -8.73 -9.03
N THR A 34 6.10 -7.70 -9.75
CA THR A 34 6.80 -6.56 -9.14
C THR A 34 5.89 -5.73 -8.23
N LEU A 35 6.49 -4.96 -7.31
CA LEU A 35 5.74 -4.02 -6.46
C LEU A 35 5.03 -2.91 -7.24
N HIS A 36 5.48 -2.63 -8.47
CA HIS A 36 4.88 -1.63 -9.36
C HIS A 36 3.81 -2.24 -10.28
N GLU A 37 3.56 -3.54 -10.20
CA GLU A 37 2.51 -4.18 -10.99
C GLU A 37 1.26 -4.36 -10.13
N SER A 38 0.38 -3.34 -10.16
CA SER A 38 -0.90 -3.37 -9.45
C SER A 38 -1.95 -2.52 -10.15
N ALA A 39 -3.23 -2.84 -9.95
CA ALA A 39 -4.34 -2.03 -10.47
C ALA A 39 -4.30 -0.56 -10.00
N SER A 40 -3.68 -0.29 -8.84
CA SER A 40 -3.52 1.07 -8.33
C SER A 40 -2.56 1.91 -9.17
N GLU A 41 -1.51 1.32 -9.72
CA GLU A 41 -0.52 2.01 -10.57
C GLU A 41 -1.13 2.45 -11.91
N TYR A 42 -2.15 1.73 -12.40
CA TYR A 42 -2.86 2.05 -13.63
C TYR A 42 -3.98 3.10 -13.47
N ALA A 43 -4.19 3.66 -12.27
CA ALA A 43 -5.26 4.62 -12.04
C ALA A 43 -5.03 5.95 -12.79
N GLN A 44 -6.01 6.38 -13.59
CA GLN A 44 -5.91 7.58 -14.46
C GLN A 44 -6.83 8.73 -14.06
N GLY A 45 -7.77 8.50 -13.14
CA GLY A 45 -8.73 9.53 -12.72
C GLY A 45 -8.09 10.56 -11.80
N GLY A 46 -7.70 10.10 -10.60
CA GLY A 46 -7.18 10.95 -9.53
C GLY A 46 -7.65 10.46 -8.16
N ILE A 47 -7.16 11.10 -7.10
CA ILE A 47 -7.60 10.86 -5.72
C ILE A 47 -8.51 12.02 -5.30
N ALA A 48 -9.76 11.72 -4.96
CA ALA A 48 -10.65 12.70 -4.36
C ALA A 48 -10.27 12.92 -2.89
N ALA A 49 -10.06 14.17 -2.50
CA ALA A 49 -9.77 14.57 -1.13
C ALA A 49 -10.35 15.97 -0.89
N ALA A 50 -10.96 16.18 0.29
CA ALA A 50 -11.31 17.53 0.75
C ALA A 50 -10.02 18.22 1.20
N LEU A 51 -9.58 19.23 0.45
CA LEU A 51 -8.31 19.93 0.69
C LEU A 51 -8.49 21.27 1.41
N SER A 52 -9.68 21.85 1.38
CA SER A 52 -10.03 23.07 2.09
C SER A 52 -11.44 22.98 2.67
N ASP A 53 -11.71 23.75 3.73
CA ASP A 53 -13.06 23.87 4.31
C ASP A 53 -14.02 24.66 3.39
N ASP A 54 -13.48 25.34 2.37
CA ASP A 54 -14.22 26.14 1.39
C ASP A 54 -14.61 25.32 0.12
N ASP A 55 -14.24 24.03 0.06
CA ASP A 55 -14.67 23.07 -0.98
C ASP A 55 -15.77 22.11 -0.49
#